data_AF-A0A937PRT0-F1
#
_entry.id   AF-A0A937PRT0-F1
#
_cell.length_a   1.000
_cell.length_b   1.000
_cell.length_c   1.000
_cell.angle_alpha   90.00
_cell.angle_beta   90.00
_cell.angle_gamma   90.00
#
_symmetry.space_group_name_H-M   'P 1'
#
loop_
_entity.id
_entity.type
_entity.pdbx_description
1 polymer ?
#
loop_
_entity_poly.entity_id
_entity_poly.type
_entity_poly.pdbx_seq_one_letter_code
_entity_poly.pdbx_strand_id
1 'polypeptide(L)'
;MRTLEKRLHAFRSLLNTFFPTVRALAEEVGGEELLNDWKQANWELIVEGGVFPEGGRFLVPYGEGADYYGASSRVFRPEAVSTHAVFCLARRNTKDCITGSLALLPAGGLPLEYFVTIREGWYYEQPPFDCVLVVLDGREVVLQLADVQFDLNPAP
;
A
#
# COMPACT_ATOMS: atom_id res chain seq x y z
N MET A 1 -9.71 -1.57 17.66
CA MET A 1 -8.96 -1.42 16.40
C MET A 1 -7.51 -1.76 16.66
N ARG A 2 -6.98 -2.76 15.95
CA ARG A 2 -5.60 -3.26 16.12
C ARG A 2 -4.60 -2.16 15.73
N THR A 3 -3.37 -2.20 16.23
CA THR A 3 -2.33 -1.17 15.95
C THR A 3 -2.12 -0.98 14.44
N LEU A 4 -2.04 -2.06 13.67
CA LEU A 4 -1.90 -2.03 12.21
C LEU A 4 -3.04 -1.25 11.53
N GLU A 5 -4.30 -1.61 11.80
CA GLU A 5 -5.47 -0.94 11.20
C GLU A 5 -5.49 0.57 11.47
N LYS A 6 -5.10 0.98 12.69
CA LYS A 6 -4.98 2.40 13.05
C LYS A 6 -3.94 3.11 12.20
N ARG A 7 -2.79 2.47 11.96
CA ARG A 7 -1.72 3.06 11.15
C ARG A 7 -2.06 3.11 9.67
N LEU A 8 -2.63 2.04 9.14
CA LEU A 8 -3.13 2.01 7.75
C LEU A 8 -4.21 3.07 7.52
N HIS A 9 -5.14 3.23 8.47
CA HIS A 9 -6.12 4.30 8.40
C HIS A 9 -5.46 5.69 8.38
N ALA A 10 -4.50 5.94 9.28
CA ALA A 10 -3.80 7.23 9.33
C ALA A 10 -3.04 7.53 8.04
N PHE A 11 -2.33 6.55 7.49
CA PHE A 11 -1.64 6.68 6.21
C PHE A 11 -2.61 6.95 5.06
N ARG A 12 -3.72 6.20 4.98
CA ARG A 12 -4.77 6.42 3.98
C ARG A 12 -5.45 7.78 4.14
N SER A 13 -5.63 8.29 5.35
CA SER A 13 -6.12 9.65 5.59
C SER A 13 -5.13 10.68 5.04
N LEU A 14 -3.82 10.50 5.29
CA LEU A 14 -2.78 11.36 4.72
C LEU A 14 -2.80 11.33 3.18
N LEU A 15 -2.91 10.16 2.57
CA LEU A 15 -3.05 10.03 1.11
C LEU A 15 -4.29 10.78 0.61
N ASN A 16 -5.46 10.57 1.21
CA ASN A 16 -6.68 11.26 0.78
C ASN A 16 -6.59 12.79 0.89
N THR A 17 -5.89 13.30 1.91
CA THR A 17 -5.78 14.74 2.16
C THR A 17 -4.73 15.41 1.28
N PHE A 18 -3.54 14.82 1.16
CA PHE A 18 -2.38 15.52 0.61
C PHE A 18 -1.96 15.04 -0.78
N PHE A 19 -2.39 13.85 -1.22
CA PHE A 19 -2.00 13.30 -2.51
C PHE A 19 -2.28 14.25 -3.69
N PRO A 20 -3.45 14.94 -3.80
CA PRO A 20 -3.68 15.85 -4.91
C PRO A 20 -2.67 17.01 -4.98
N THR A 21 -2.29 17.56 -3.82
CA THR A 21 -1.31 18.65 -3.73
C THR A 21 0.09 18.16 -4.05
N VAL A 22 0.48 17.00 -3.52
CA VAL A 22 1.82 16.44 -3.77
C VAL A 22 1.95 15.98 -5.22
N ARG A 23 0.90 15.41 -5.82
CA ARG A 23 0.89 15.05 -7.25
C ARG A 23 1.03 16.27 -8.15
N ALA A 24 0.31 17.36 -7.87
CA ALA A 24 0.48 18.60 -8.63
C ALA A 24 1.92 19.15 -8.53
N LEU A 25 2.52 19.09 -7.33
CA LEU A 25 3.92 19.47 -7.16
C LEU A 25 4.88 18.53 -7.93
N ALA A 26 4.61 17.22 -7.89
CA ALA A 26 5.39 16.22 -8.61
C ALA A 26 5.38 16.51 -10.13
N GLU A 27 4.21 16.81 -10.70
CA GLU A 27 4.06 17.21 -12.12
C GLU A 27 4.87 18.46 -12.49
N GLU A 28 5.07 19.38 -11.54
CA GLU A 28 5.82 20.62 -11.76
C GLU A 28 7.34 20.48 -11.63
N VAL A 29 7.83 19.75 -10.62
CA VAL A 29 9.26 19.83 -10.24
C VAL A 29 9.96 18.50 -9.96
N GLY A 30 9.24 17.39 -9.82
CA GLY A 30 9.82 16.16 -9.23
C GLY A 30 9.54 14.85 -9.95
N GLY A 31 8.60 14.83 -10.90
CA GLY A 31 8.16 13.62 -11.56
C GLY A 31 7.59 12.57 -10.60
N GLU A 32 7.43 11.34 -11.11
CA GLU A 32 6.88 10.22 -10.34
C GLU A 32 7.75 9.83 -9.14
N GLU A 33 9.07 10.05 -9.22
CA GLU A 33 10.03 9.78 -8.14
C GLU A 33 9.67 10.57 -6.87
N LEU A 34 9.39 11.87 -6.97
CA LEU A 34 9.00 12.68 -5.82
C LEU A 34 7.76 12.11 -5.13
N LEU A 35 6.77 11.68 -5.92
CA LEU A 35 5.53 11.12 -5.39
C LEU A 35 5.79 9.77 -4.71
N ASN A 36 6.61 8.92 -5.31
CA ASN A 36 6.99 7.62 -4.77
C ASN A 36 7.80 7.76 -3.47
N ASP A 37 8.80 8.64 -3.44
CA ASP A 37 9.58 8.96 -2.24
C ASP A 37 8.69 9.50 -1.12
N TRP A 38 7.75 10.41 -1.44
CA TRP A 38 6.83 10.95 -0.46
C TRP A 38 5.92 9.86 0.12
N LYS A 39 5.33 9.00 -0.72
CA LYS A 39 4.50 7.87 -0.25
C LYS A 39 5.32 6.93 0.62
N GLN A 40 6.50 6.53 0.16
CA GLN A 40 7.39 5.60 0.86
C GLN A 40 7.87 6.16 2.21
N ALA A 41 8.30 7.43 2.26
CA ALA A 41 8.70 8.08 3.50
C ALA A 41 7.56 8.09 4.52
N ASN A 42 6.34 8.41 4.08
CA ASN A 42 5.18 8.42 4.98
C ASN A 42 4.74 7.02 5.38
N TRP A 43 4.90 6.01 4.52
CA TRP A 43 4.69 4.60 4.86
C TRP A 43 5.65 4.15 5.97
N GLU A 44 6.94 4.47 5.83
CA GLU A 44 7.97 4.16 6.83
C GLU A 44 7.69 4.84 8.18
N LEU A 45 7.31 6.12 8.17
CA LEU A 45 7.06 6.87 9.40
C LEU A 45 5.76 6.47 10.11
N ILE A 46 4.68 6.29 9.36
CA ILE A 46 3.34 6.13 9.94
C ILE A 46 3.02 4.66 10.18
N VAL A 47 3.27 3.81 9.19
CA VAL A 47 2.85 2.41 9.22
C VAL A 47 3.92 1.55 9.86
N GLU A 48 5.13 1.53 9.27
CA GLU A 48 6.24 0.74 9.81
C GLU A 48 6.63 1.20 11.21
N GLY A 49 6.98 2.47 11.40
CA GLY A 49 7.39 3.00 12.71
C GLY A 49 6.30 2.86 13.77
N GLY A 50 5.03 2.88 13.35
CA GLY A 50 3.89 2.67 14.24
C GLY A 50 3.63 1.20 14.62
N VAL A 51 4.04 0.25 13.78
CA VAL A 51 3.87 -1.20 13.99
C VAL A 51 5.11 -1.83 14.64
N PHE A 52 6.29 -1.30 14.34
CA PHE A 52 7.60 -1.75 14.85
C PHE A 52 8.34 -0.62 15.58
N PRO A 53 7.80 -0.10 16.71
CA PRO A 53 8.39 1.06 17.39
C PRO A 53 9.81 0.79 17.93
N GLU A 54 10.10 -0.46 18.31
CA GLU A 54 11.43 -0.88 18.79
C GLU A 54 12.46 -1.07 17.67
N GLY A 55 12.03 -1.00 16.40
CA GLY A 55 12.87 -1.27 15.24
C GLY A 55 13.20 -2.76 15.05
N GLY A 56 14.23 -3.02 14.21
CA GLY A 56 14.71 -4.37 13.88
C GLY A 56 13.79 -5.20 12.99
N ARG A 57 12.64 -4.64 12.60
CA ARG A 57 11.71 -5.21 11.62
C ARG A 57 11.28 -4.13 10.66
N PHE A 58 11.05 -4.57 9.43
CA PHE A 58 10.91 -3.75 8.25
C PHE A 58 9.77 -4.30 7.40
N LEU A 59 8.84 -3.43 7.01
CA LEU A 59 7.81 -3.70 6.02
C LEU A 59 8.42 -3.65 4.62
N VAL A 60 7.84 -4.45 3.73
CA VAL A 60 7.96 -4.27 2.27
C VAL A 60 7.62 -2.82 1.91
N PRO A 61 8.38 -2.18 0.99
CA PRO A 61 8.04 -0.86 0.48
C PRO A 61 6.60 -0.77 0.00
N TYR A 62 6.02 0.42 0.12
CA TYR A 62 4.69 0.68 -0.39
C TYR A 62 4.79 1.02 -1.88
N GLY A 63 4.12 0.24 -2.72
CA GLY A 63 4.23 0.37 -4.17
C GLY A 63 5.66 0.20 -4.67
N GLU A 64 6.08 1.07 -5.59
CA GLU A 64 7.45 1.07 -6.13
C GLU A 64 8.52 1.41 -5.08
N GLY A 65 8.12 2.01 -3.95
CA GLY A 65 9.05 2.56 -2.96
C GLY A 65 9.91 3.71 -3.50
N ALA A 66 11.00 4.03 -2.81
CA ALA A 66 11.97 5.05 -3.19
C ALA A 66 13.11 4.42 -4.01
N ASP A 67 13.00 4.41 -5.34
CA ASP A 67 13.95 3.72 -6.23
C ASP A 67 15.26 4.51 -6.44
N TYR A 68 16.00 4.74 -5.35
CA TYR A 68 17.24 5.54 -5.39
C TYR A 68 18.51 4.73 -5.13
N TYR A 69 18.43 3.60 -4.42
CA TYR A 69 19.61 2.93 -3.86
C TYR A 69 19.87 1.50 -4.35
N GLY A 70 19.03 0.94 -5.25
CA GLY A 70 19.26 -0.36 -5.92
C GLY A 70 19.26 -1.62 -5.02
N ALA A 71 19.52 -1.48 -3.71
CA ALA A 71 19.49 -2.55 -2.72
C ALA A 71 18.18 -2.57 -1.90
N SER A 72 17.55 -1.41 -1.69
CA SER A 72 16.17 -1.32 -1.20
C SER A 72 15.49 -0.04 -1.68
N SER A 73 14.17 -0.11 -1.90
CA SER A 73 13.35 1.04 -2.26
C SER A 73 12.91 1.84 -1.02
N ARG A 74 13.84 2.10 -0.09
CA ARG A 74 13.57 2.76 1.21
C ARG A 74 14.18 4.14 1.31
N VAL A 75 13.54 5.01 2.10
CA VAL A 75 14.01 6.39 2.33
C VAL A 75 14.92 6.50 3.56
N PHE A 76 14.49 6.02 4.73
CA PHE A 76 15.21 6.27 5.99
C PHE A 76 16.26 5.20 6.33
N ARG A 77 16.13 4.01 5.73
CA ARG A 77 17.03 2.87 5.92
C ARG A 77 17.32 2.16 4.58
N PRO A 78 18.07 2.78 3.65
CA PRO A 78 18.31 2.25 2.31
C PRO A 78 18.96 0.86 2.23
N GLU A 79 19.58 0.39 3.31
CA GLU A 79 20.23 -0.92 3.38
C GLU A 79 19.39 -1.98 4.10
N ALA A 80 18.20 -1.61 4.63
CA ALA A 80 17.38 -2.52 5.40
C ALA A 80 16.57 -3.46 4.49
N VAL A 81 16.66 -4.76 4.77
CA VAL A 81 15.88 -5.78 4.08
C VAL A 81 14.51 -5.93 4.76
N SER A 82 13.46 -5.94 3.95
CA SER A 82 12.09 -6.18 4.39
C SER A 82 11.96 -7.55 5.06
N THR A 83 11.27 -7.59 6.19
CA THR A 83 11.06 -8.80 7.00
C THR A 83 9.59 -9.21 7.07
N HIS A 84 8.68 -8.26 6.86
CA HIS A 84 7.24 -8.42 6.99
C HIS A 84 6.53 -7.70 5.84
N ALA A 85 5.30 -8.09 5.53
CA ALA A 85 4.42 -7.35 4.65
C ALA A 85 3.02 -7.22 5.26
N VAL A 86 2.27 -6.22 4.79
CA VAL A 86 0.85 -6.08 5.12
C VAL A 86 0.07 -6.94 4.15
N PHE A 87 -0.69 -7.90 4.66
CA PHE A 87 -1.51 -8.80 3.86
C PHE A 87 -2.98 -8.37 3.89
N CYS A 88 -3.62 -8.47 2.73
CA CYS A 88 -5.04 -8.27 2.50
C CYS A 88 -5.73 -9.64 2.49
N LEU A 89 -6.58 -9.88 3.47
CA LEU A 89 -7.44 -11.06 3.56
C LEU A 89 -8.88 -10.69 3.22
N ALA A 90 -9.57 -11.58 2.52
CA ALA A 90 -10.98 -11.39 2.22
C ALA A 90 -11.83 -11.64 3.48
N ARG A 91 -12.64 -10.66 3.89
CA ARG A 91 -13.60 -10.82 5.00
C ARG A 91 -14.77 -11.73 4.64
N ARG A 92 -15.07 -11.80 3.34
CA ARG A 92 -16.16 -12.55 2.71
C ARG A 92 -15.82 -12.75 1.25
N ASN A 93 -16.68 -13.45 0.51
CA ASN A 93 -16.60 -13.49 -0.95
C ASN A 93 -16.54 -12.06 -1.51
N THR A 94 -15.37 -11.69 -2.01
CA THR A 94 -15.09 -10.35 -2.55
C THR A 94 -14.92 -10.43 -4.06
N LYS A 95 -15.26 -9.35 -4.74
CA LYS A 95 -15.11 -9.24 -6.19
C LYS A 95 -13.88 -8.41 -6.52
N ASP A 96 -13.26 -8.75 -7.63
CA ASP A 96 -12.35 -7.85 -8.33
C ASP A 96 -13.16 -6.67 -8.88
N CYS A 97 -12.88 -5.46 -8.41
CA CYS A 97 -13.57 -4.25 -8.81
C CYS A 97 -13.34 -3.87 -10.29
N ILE A 98 -12.27 -4.38 -10.92
CA ILE A 98 -11.97 -4.14 -12.33
C ILE A 98 -12.90 -5.00 -13.19
N THR A 99 -12.93 -6.31 -12.94
CA THR A 99 -13.65 -7.27 -13.80
C THR A 99 -15.06 -7.60 -13.33
N GLY A 100 -15.42 -7.25 -12.09
CA GLY A 100 -16.66 -7.66 -11.43
C GLY A 100 -16.74 -9.15 -11.07
N SER A 101 -15.69 -9.92 -11.34
CA SER A 101 -15.61 -11.36 -11.10
C SER A 101 -15.21 -11.66 -9.65
N LEU A 102 -15.51 -12.87 -9.17
CA LEU A 102 -15.11 -13.28 -7.82
C LEU A 102 -13.58 -13.35 -7.71
N ALA A 103 -13.00 -12.70 -6.71
CA ALA A 103 -11.58 -12.76 -6.41
C ALA A 103 -11.33 -13.80 -5.31
N LEU A 104 -10.75 -14.94 -5.70
CA LEU A 104 -10.45 -16.05 -4.80
C LEU A 104 -9.06 -15.87 -4.19
N LEU A 105 -8.98 -15.13 -3.09
CA LEU A 105 -7.73 -14.97 -2.37
C LEU A 105 -7.34 -16.28 -1.65
N PRO A 106 -6.04 -16.61 -1.57
CA PRO A 106 -5.57 -17.69 -0.70
C PRO A 106 -5.90 -17.40 0.77
N ALA A 107 -5.96 -18.44 1.60
CA ALA A 107 -6.32 -18.32 3.02
C ALA A 107 -5.41 -17.36 3.82
N GLY A 108 -4.13 -17.25 3.43
CA GLY A 108 -3.17 -16.31 4.03
C GLY A 108 -3.28 -14.86 3.52
N GLY A 109 -4.15 -14.59 2.54
CA GLY A 109 -4.25 -13.31 1.85
C GLY A 109 -3.12 -13.08 0.86
N LEU A 110 -3.08 -11.86 0.32
CA LEU A 110 -2.02 -11.39 -0.58
C LEU A 110 -1.39 -10.11 -0.05
N PRO A 111 -0.11 -9.82 -0.32
CA PRO A 111 0.50 -8.54 0.03
C PRO A 111 -0.29 -7.35 -0.55
N LEU A 112 -0.37 -6.28 0.23
CA LEU A 112 -0.87 -4.99 -0.21
C LEU A 112 0.17 -4.32 -1.10
N GLU A 113 -0.20 -3.98 -2.32
CA GLU A 113 0.62 -3.16 -3.22
C GLU A 113 0.33 -1.68 -3.00
N TYR A 114 -0.92 -1.29 -3.25
CA TYR A 114 -1.37 0.10 -3.18
C TYR A 114 -2.76 0.22 -2.56
N PHE A 115 -3.03 1.37 -1.94
CA PHE A 115 -4.38 1.90 -1.87
C PHE A 115 -4.71 2.61 -3.18
N VAL A 116 -5.91 2.38 -3.71
CA VAL A 116 -6.37 2.95 -4.98
C VAL A 116 -7.86 3.29 -4.93
N THR A 117 -8.38 3.87 -5.99
CA THR A 117 -9.82 4.00 -6.26
C THR A 117 -10.17 3.37 -7.60
N ILE A 118 -11.44 3.06 -7.83
CA ILE A 118 -11.94 2.57 -9.12
C ILE A 118 -12.83 3.64 -9.76
N ARG A 119 -12.57 3.95 -11.03
CA ARG A 119 -13.43 4.79 -11.87
C ARG A 119 -13.52 4.19 -13.26
N GLU A 120 -14.73 4.10 -13.80
CA GLU A 120 -14.95 3.66 -15.18
C GLU A 120 -14.28 2.30 -15.54
N GLY A 121 -14.20 1.39 -14.57
CA GLY A 121 -13.60 0.05 -14.77
C GLY A 121 -12.07 0.00 -14.67
N TRP A 122 -11.41 1.13 -14.38
CA TRP A 122 -9.96 1.20 -14.17
C TRP A 122 -9.65 1.66 -12.76
N TYR A 123 -8.50 1.24 -12.24
CA TYR A 123 -8.01 1.76 -10.97
C TYR A 123 -7.11 2.96 -11.18
N TYR A 124 -7.09 3.83 -10.18
CA TYR A 124 -6.27 5.03 -10.16
C TYR A 124 -5.68 5.20 -8.78
N GLU A 125 -4.40 5.53 -8.71
CA GLU A 125 -3.78 6.00 -7.48
C GLU A 125 -4.21 7.46 -7.25
N GLN A 126 -5.39 7.67 -6.70
CA GLN A 126 -5.91 8.98 -6.33
C GLN A 126 -7.06 8.86 -5.33
N PRO A 127 -7.45 9.96 -4.66
CA PRO A 127 -8.63 9.96 -3.80
C PRO A 127 -9.94 9.65 -4.58
N PRO A 128 -10.91 8.97 -3.96
CA PRO A 128 -10.85 8.41 -2.61
C PRO A 128 -10.08 7.09 -2.58
N PHE A 129 -9.05 6.98 -1.76
CA PHE A 129 -8.29 5.74 -1.57
C PHE A 129 -9.13 4.71 -0.79
N ASP A 130 -10.12 4.11 -1.45
CA ASP A 130 -11.19 3.28 -0.88
C ASP A 130 -11.15 1.82 -1.33
N CYS A 131 -10.17 1.47 -2.15
CA CYS A 131 -9.85 0.12 -2.58
C CYS A 131 -8.39 -0.22 -2.25
N VAL A 132 -8.06 -1.50 -2.33
CA VAL A 132 -6.68 -2.00 -2.28
C VAL A 132 -6.35 -2.76 -3.55
N LEU A 133 -5.12 -2.60 -4.03
CA LEU A 133 -4.54 -3.36 -5.12
C LEU A 133 -3.69 -4.50 -4.54
N VAL A 134 -3.85 -5.69 -5.09
CA VAL A 134 -3.06 -6.90 -4.80
C VAL A 134 -2.74 -7.63 -6.10
N VAL A 135 -1.72 -8.49 -6.11
CA VAL A 135 -1.37 -9.33 -7.26
C VAL A 135 -1.74 -10.79 -6.99
N LEU A 136 -2.72 -11.31 -7.73
CA LEU A 136 -3.17 -12.70 -7.68
C LEU A 136 -2.73 -13.41 -8.97
N ASP A 137 -1.87 -14.43 -8.85
CA ASP A 137 -1.38 -15.23 -9.99
C ASP A 137 -0.79 -14.38 -11.14
N GLY A 138 -0.04 -13.34 -10.78
CA GLY A 138 0.57 -12.40 -11.74
C GLY A 138 -0.42 -11.38 -12.34
N ARG A 139 -1.68 -11.36 -11.89
CA ARG A 139 -2.71 -10.41 -12.33
C ARG A 139 -3.05 -9.43 -11.21
N GLU A 140 -3.16 -8.17 -11.58
CA GLU A 140 -3.69 -7.12 -10.71
C GLU A 140 -5.17 -7.36 -10.39
N VAL A 141 -5.49 -7.29 -9.10
CA VAL A 141 -6.84 -7.44 -8.56
C VAL A 141 -7.11 -6.30 -7.60
N VAL A 142 -8.25 -5.64 -7.77
CA VAL A 142 -8.64 -4.54 -6.88
C VAL A 142 -9.81 -4.96 -6.02
N LEU A 143 -9.71 -4.74 -4.72
CA LEU A 143 -10.73 -5.15 -3.74
C LEU A 143 -11.27 -3.93 -3.01
N GLN A 144 -12.57 -3.92 -2.73
CA GLN A 144 -13.16 -2.91 -1.87
C GLN A 144 -12.58 -2.98 -0.46
N LEU A 145 -12.14 -1.84 0.10
CA LEU A 145 -11.52 -1.81 1.42
C LEU A 145 -12.46 -2.35 2.51
N ALA A 146 -13.77 -2.15 2.37
CA ALA A 146 -14.76 -2.66 3.32
C ALA A 146 -14.78 -4.20 3.41
N ASP A 147 -14.38 -4.87 2.32
CA ASP A 147 -14.34 -6.33 2.19
C ASP A 147 -12.99 -6.94 2.57
N VAL A 148 -12.04 -6.12 3.00
CA VAL A 148 -10.67 -6.52 3.32
C VAL A 148 -10.41 -6.42 4.82
N GLN A 149 -9.72 -7.43 5.35
CA GLN A 149 -9.08 -7.40 6.66
C GLN A 149 -7.56 -7.39 6.46
N PHE A 150 -6.86 -6.59 7.26
CA PHE A 150 -5.41 -6.53 7.21
C PHE A 150 -4.78 -7.45 8.26
N ASP A 151 -3.69 -8.10 7.87
CA ASP A 151 -2.81 -8.81 8.79
C ASP A 151 -1.34 -8.50 8.50
N LEU A 152 -0.48 -8.83 9.46
CA LEU A 152 0.96 -8.64 9.36
C LEU A 152 1.65 -10.00 9.38
N ASN A 153 2.25 -10.37 8.25
CA ASN A 153 2.94 -11.66 8.10
C ASN A 153 4.39 -11.46 7.67
N PRO A 154 5.27 -12.48 7.82
CA PRO A 154 6.59 -12.45 7.20
C PRO A 154 6.50 -12.12 5.71
N ALA A 155 7.48 -11.35 5.21
CA ALA A 155 7.56 -11.04 3.79
C ALA A 155 7.77 -12.34 2.97
N PRO A 156 7.16 -12.46 1.77
CA PRO A 156 7.34 -13.61 0.88
C PRO A 156 8.77 -13.72 0.33
#